data_AF-A0A836W4X3-F1
#
_entry.id   AF-A0A836W4X3-F1
#
_cell.length_a   1.000
_cell.length_b   1.000
_cell.length_c   1.000
_cell.angle_alpha   90.00
_cell.angle_beta   90.00
_cell.angle_gamma   90.00
#
_symmetry.space_group_name_H-M   'P 1'
#
loop_
_entity.id
_entity.type
_entity.pdbx_description
1 polymer ?
#
loop_
_entity_poly.entity_id
_entity_poly.type
_entity_poly.pdbx_seq_one_letter_code
_entity_poly.pdbx_strand_id
1 'polypeptide(L)'
;NFIEKGRVKFIHQDGTKGYPKEAPFDKILCSASAKSLPEAWKRQLKIGGKIVTPIETSIWVFEKEKENQFRKERYPGFVFVPLIST
;
A
#
# COMPACT_ATOMS: atom_id res chain seq x y z
N ASN A 1 19.10 -12.63 -12.93
CA ASN A 1 17.64 -12.45 -12.91
C ASN A 1 17.12 -12.34 -11.46
N PHE A 2 16.21 -11.40 -11.13
CA PHE A 2 15.66 -11.26 -9.76
C PHE A 2 14.51 -12.23 -9.46
N ILE A 3 13.81 -12.69 -10.51
CA ILE A 3 12.72 -13.65 -10.41
C ILE A 3 13.28 -15.02 -10.03
N GLU A 4 14.29 -15.51 -10.75
CA GLU A 4 14.98 -16.78 -10.46
C GLU A 4 15.60 -16.80 -9.05
N LYS A 5 16.03 -15.63 -8.55
CA LYS A 5 16.57 -15.47 -7.19
C LYS A 5 15.49 -15.37 -6.10
N GLY A 6 14.20 -15.50 -6.46
CA GLY A 6 13.07 -15.42 -5.52
C GLY A 6 12.84 -14.05 -4.89
N ARG A 7 13.46 -12.98 -5.42
CA ARG A 7 13.36 -11.62 -4.87
C ARG A 7 12.15 -10.85 -5.39
N VAL A 8 11.61 -11.25 -6.54
CA VAL A 8 10.47 -10.62 -7.19
C VAL A 8 9.45 -11.70 -7.58
N LYS A 9 8.18 -11.44 -7.29
CA LYS A 9 7.04 -12.27 -7.71
C LYS A 9 6.01 -11.38 -8.39
N PHE A 10 5.42 -11.87 -9.48
CA PHE A 10 4.30 -11.23 -10.16
C PHE A 10 3.03 -12.00 -9.83
N ILE A 11 2.00 -11.29 -9.39
CA ILE A 11 0.73 -11.88 -8.96
C ILE A 11 -0.37 -11.12 -9.67
N HIS A 12 -1.22 -11.83 -10.39
CA HIS A 12 -2.40 -11.25 -11.03
C HIS A 12 -3.60 -11.37 -10.08
N GLN A 13 -4.00 -10.26 -9.47
CA GLN A 13 -5.11 -10.18 -8.52
C GLN A 13 -5.56 -8.73 -8.32
N ASP A 14 -6.69 -8.55 -7.63
CA ASP A 14 -7.12 -7.25 -7.13
C ASP A 14 -6.20 -6.76 -6.00
N GLY A 15 -5.42 -5.72 -6.28
CA GLY A 15 -4.48 -5.12 -5.33
C GLY A 15 -5.13 -4.46 -4.10
N THR A 16 -6.43 -4.12 -4.16
CA THR A 16 -7.16 -3.55 -3.00
C THR A 16 -7.27 -4.55 -1.84
N LYS A 17 -7.19 -5.86 -2.13
CA LYS A 17 -7.21 -6.95 -1.16
C LYS A 17 -5.83 -7.25 -0.56
N GLY A 18 -4.78 -6.58 -1.05
CA GLY A 18 -3.39 -6.85 -0.68
C GLY A 18 -2.96 -8.27 -1.03
N TYR A 19 -1.95 -8.80 -0.36
CA TYR A 19 -1.51 -10.18 -0.52
C TYR A 19 -1.26 -10.85 0.84
N PRO A 20 -2.33 -11.39 1.48
CA PRO A 20 -2.25 -11.96 2.83
C PRO A 20 -1.23 -13.09 2.98
N LYS A 21 -0.93 -13.83 1.90
CA LYS A 21 -0.02 -14.99 1.92
C LYS A 21 1.42 -14.65 2.30
N GLU A 22 1.85 -13.40 2.07
CA GLU A 22 3.19 -12.92 2.44
C GLU A 22 3.15 -11.75 3.42
N ALA A 23 1.97 -11.44 3.93
CA ALA A 23 1.86 -10.50 5.04
C ALA A 23 2.55 -11.10 6.29
N PRO A 24 3.10 -10.25 7.18
CA PRO A 24 3.03 -8.80 7.12
C PRO A 24 4.19 -8.16 6.34
N PHE A 25 3.93 -7.01 5.71
CA PHE A 25 4.89 -6.23 4.94
C PHE A 25 5.51 -5.12 5.77
N ASP A 26 6.80 -4.86 5.56
CA ASP A 26 7.49 -3.67 6.09
C ASP A 26 7.04 -2.39 5.38
N LYS A 27 6.79 -2.48 4.07
CA LYS A 27 6.38 -1.36 3.24
C LYS A 27 5.37 -1.81 2.19
N ILE A 28 4.36 -0.97 1.94
CA ILE A 28 3.39 -1.14 0.86
C ILE A 28 3.43 0.13 0.01
N LEU A 29 3.55 -0.02 -1.30
CA LEU A 29 3.53 1.08 -2.26
C LEU A 29 2.39 0.82 -3.24
N CYS A 30 1.50 1.80 -3.41
CA CYS A 30 0.48 1.79 -4.44
C CYS A 30 0.77 2.91 -5.44
N SER A 31 0.81 2.57 -6.73
CA SER A 31 1.00 3.51 -7.85
C SER A 31 -0.30 3.83 -8.58
N ALA A 32 -1.45 3.64 -7.92
CA ALA A 32 -2.78 4.01 -8.41
C ALA A 32 -3.58 4.70 -7.28
N SER A 33 -4.39 5.70 -7.62
CA SER A 33 -5.11 6.54 -6.66
C SER A 33 -6.24 5.74 -6.00
N ALA A 34 -6.08 5.43 -4.72
CA ALA A 34 -7.12 4.81 -3.92
C ALA A 34 -8.19 5.84 -3.53
N LYS A 35 -9.45 5.40 -3.38
CA LYS A 35 -10.53 6.25 -2.83
C LYS A 35 -10.33 6.54 -1.35
N SER A 36 -9.80 5.57 -0.62
CA SER A 36 -9.42 5.65 0.79
C SER A 36 -8.36 4.57 1.04
N LEU A 37 -7.67 4.63 2.19
CA LEU A 37 -6.68 3.62 2.55
C LEU A 37 -7.36 2.26 2.81
N PRO A 38 -7.15 1.21 1.97
CA PRO A 38 -7.80 -0.09 2.12
C PRO A 38 -7.45 -0.77 3.46
N GLU A 39 -8.47 -1.35 4.10
CA GLU A 39 -8.31 -2.06 5.39
C GLU A 39 -7.35 -3.26 5.28
N ALA A 40 -7.32 -3.91 4.11
CA ALA A 40 -6.40 -5.01 3.87
C ALA A 40 -4.93 -4.56 4.01
N TRP A 41 -4.58 -3.37 3.50
CA TRP A 41 -3.22 -2.85 3.60
C TRP A 41 -2.85 -2.53 5.05
N LYS A 42 -3.79 -1.96 5.84
CA LYS A 42 -3.57 -1.66 7.26
C LYS A 42 -3.30 -2.93 8.09
N ARG A 43 -4.09 -3.98 7.85
CA ARG A 43 -3.92 -5.28 8.53
C ARG A 43 -2.65 -6.00 8.12
N GLN A 44 -2.24 -5.87 6.86
CA GLN A 44 -1.07 -6.55 6.32
C GLN A 44 0.24 -5.77 6.55
N LEU A 45 0.18 -4.56 7.11
CA LEU A 45 1.39 -3.79 7.43
C LEU A 45 1.87 -4.09 8.86
N LYS A 46 3.18 -4.25 9.04
CA LYS A 46 3.82 -4.34 10.36
C LYS A 46 3.66 -3.03 11.14
N ILE A 47 3.67 -3.12 12.47
CA ILE A 47 3.93 -1.94 13.32
C ILE A 47 5.35 -1.42 12.98
N GLY A 48 5.49 -0.11 12.82
CA GLY A 48 6.67 0.57 12.28
C GLY A 48 6.75 0.58 10.75
N GLY A 49 5.86 -0.14 10.05
CA GLY A 49 5.81 -0.17 8.60
C GLY A 49 5.19 1.07 7.97
N LYS A 50 5.40 1.25 6.66
CA LYS A 50 4.87 2.40 5.90
C LYS A 50 4.01 2.01 4.71
N ILE A 51 2.93 2.74 4.49
CA ILE A 51 2.14 2.71 3.26
C ILE A 51 2.33 4.04 2.54
N VAL A 52 2.70 3.98 1.26
CA VAL A 52 2.73 5.15 0.38
C VAL A 52 1.69 4.93 -0.71
N THR A 53 0.71 5.82 -0.81
CA THR A 53 -0.37 5.71 -1.78
C THR A 53 -0.90 7.08 -2.18
N PRO A 54 -1.22 7.30 -3.47
CA PRO A 54 -2.00 8.44 -3.88
C PRO A 54 -3.47 8.27 -3.43
N ILE A 55 -4.06 9.39 -2.99
CA ILE A 55 -5.48 9.55 -2.71
C ILE A 55 -5.86 10.93 -3.24
N GLU A 56 -6.79 10.96 -4.19
CA GLU A 56 -7.19 12.17 -4.92
C GLU A 56 -5.97 12.86 -5.56
N THR A 57 -5.69 14.11 -5.16
CA THR A 57 -4.63 14.96 -5.73
C THR A 57 -3.36 15.00 -4.88
N SER A 58 -3.17 14.01 -4.00
CA SER A 58 -2.06 13.99 -3.04
C SER A 58 -1.49 12.59 -2.86
N ILE A 59 -0.18 12.50 -2.65
CA ILE A 59 0.46 11.30 -2.13
C ILE A 59 0.37 11.35 -0.60
N TRP A 60 -0.06 10.25 0.00
CA TRP A 60 -0.09 10.09 1.44
C TRP A 60 0.94 9.05 1.89
N VAL A 61 1.58 9.35 3.01
CA VAL A 61 2.44 8.42 3.74
C VAL A 61 1.76 8.09 5.06
N PHE A 62 1.50 6.81 5.30
CA PHE A 62 0.93 6.31 6.54
C PHE A 62 1.97 5.43 7.24
N GLU A 63 2.36 5.78 8.46
CA GLU A 63 3.26 4.98 9.29
C GLU A 63 2.47 4.35 10.44
N LYS A 64 2.47 3.02 10.52
CA LYS A 64 1.68 2.29 11.52
C LYS A 64 2.41 2.33 12.86
N GLU A 65 1.97 3.18 13.78
CA GLU A 65 2.57 3.31 15.10
C GLU A 65 2.08 2.22 16.05
N LYS A 66 0.80 1.81 15.91
CA LYS A 66 0.15 0.70 16.64
C LYS A 66 -0.93 0.08 15.74
N GLU A 67 -1.58 -0.99 16.20
CA GLU A 67 -2.52 -1.76 15.36
C GLU A 67 -3.58 -0.90 14.64
N ASN A 68 -4.16 0.07 15.34
CA ASN A 68 -5.18 0.97 14.79
C ASN A 68 -4.74 2.44 14.77
N GLN A 69 -3.44 2.72 14.91
CA GLN A 69 -2.90 4.07 15.00
C GLN A 69 -1.87 4.32 13.88
N PHE A 70 -2.11 5.35 13.08
CA PHE A 70 -1.24 5.73 11.98
C PHE A 70 -0.87 7.21 12.08
N ARG A 71 0.43 7.50 12.01
CA ARG A 71 0.90 8.84 11.65
C ARG A 71 0.71 9.06 10.16
N LYS A 72 0.24 10.24 9.79
CA LYS A 72 -0.10 10.58 8.40
C LYS A 72 0.68 11.81 7.96
N GLU A 73 1.23 11.74 6.77
CA GLU A 73 1.86 12.86 6.10
C GLU A 73 1.29 12.99 4.68
N ARG A 74 1.08 14.22 4.22
CA ARG A 74 0.44 14.53 2.95
C ARG A 74 1.37 15.35 2.08
N TYR A 75 1.50 14.95 0.82
CA TYR A 75 2.27 15.62 -0.21
C TYR A 75 1.31 15.98 -1.37
N PRO A 76 0.84 17.24 -1.48
CA PRO A 76 -0.10 17.64 -2.51
C PRO A 76 0.56 17.82 -3.88
N GLY A 77 -0.25 17.91 -4.95
CA GLY A 77 0.23 18.27 -6.29
C GLY A 77 0.51 17.09 -7.22
N PHE A 78 -0.11 15.94 -6.97
CA PHE A 78 0.09 14.72 -7.78
C PHE A 78 -1.25 14.18 -8.27
N VAL A 79 -1.29 13.58 -9.46
CA VAL A 79 -2.48 12.92 -10.00
C VAL A 79 -2.08 11.56 -10.57
N PHE A 80 -2.84 10.52 -10.19
CA PHE A 80 -2.64 9.14 -10.63
C PHE A 80 -3.94 8.58 -11.19
N VAL A 81 -3.84 7.53 -12.00
CA VAL A 81 -5.01 6.78 -12.47
C VAL A 81 -5.75 6.13 -11.29
N PRO A 82 -7.08 5.94 -11.37
CA PRO A 82 -7.85 5.32 -10.29
C PRO A 82 -7.42 3.87 -10.01
N LEU A 83 -7.35 3.51 -8.72
CA LEU A 83 -7.27 2.13 -8.29
C LEU A 83 -8.65 1.47 -8.44
N ILE A 84 -8.74 0.45 -9.28
CA ILE A 84 -9.98 -0.28 -9.54
C ILE A 84 -10.06 -1.52 -8.64
N SER A 85 -11.23 -1.73 -8.05
CA SER A 85 -11.57 -2.93 -7.26
C SER A 85 -12.50 -3.84 -8.05
N THR A 86 -12.36 -5.15 -7.91
CA THR A 86 -13.18 -6.17 -8.58
C THR A 86 -13.65 -7.27 -7.64
#